data_AF-A0A951C5W5-F1
#
_entry.id   AF-A0A951C5W5-F1
#
_cell.length_a   1.000
_cell.length_b   1.000
_cell.length_c   1.000
_cell.angle_alpha   90.00
_cell.angle_beta   90.00
_cell.angle_gamma   90.00
#
_symmetry.space_group_name_H-M   'P 1'
#
loop_
_entity.id
_entity.type
_entity.pdbx_description
1 polymer ?
#
loop_
_entity_poly.entity_id
_entity_poly.type
_entity_poly.pdbx_seq_one_letter_code
_entity_poly.pdbx_strand_id
1 'polypeptide(L)'
;PIARAVDIWRTVGDGDGATRDRLTQTWIEAEVVRLTTVRAQQSRNSGTPCPEESVGKLAATELAKRVNELCIDLLGPEGLLYSTYEMTRPDSIGLAAPDDNGRAFLRSRANTIEGGTSEIMRNILGERVLGLPGDVRADKDLPWSEVPRS
;
A
#
# COMPACT_ATOMS: atom_id res chain seq x y z
N PRO A 1 3.86 -7.72 -5.35
CA PRO A 1 4.95 -6.71 -5.33
C PRO A 1 6.28 -7.28 -4.81
N ILE A 2 6.26 -8.05 -3.71
CA ILE A 2 7.51 -8.60 -3.12
C ILE A 2 8.34 -9.44 -4.10
N ALA A 3 7.69 -10.21 -4.99
CA ALA A 3 8.38 -10.99 -6.02
C ALA A 3 9.34 -10.13 -6.86
N ARG A 4 8.94 -8.91 -7.22
CA ARG A 4 9.76 -7.98 -7.99
C ARG A 4 11.03 -7.56 -7.24
N ALA A 5 10.94 -7.29 -5.94
CA ALA A 5 12.11 -6.98 -5.12
C ALA A 5 13.07 -8.19 -5.02
N VAL A 6 12.53 -9.41 -4.92
CA VAL A 6 13.33 -10.64 -4.93
C VAL A 6 14.00 -10.87 -6.30
N ASP A 7 13.30 -10.57 -7.39
CA ASP A 7 13.86 -10.70 -8.74
C ASP A 7 14.97 -9.68 -8.98
N ILE A 8 14.79 -8.42 -8.56
CA ILE A 8 15.85 -7.40 -8.61
C ILE A 8 17.05 -7.84 -7.76
N TRP A 9 16.82 -8.32 -6.53
CA TRP A 9 17.90 -8.83 -5.67
C TRP A 9 18.74 -9.91 -6.35
N ARG A 10 18.08 -10.85 -7.04
CA ARG A 10 18.77 -11.92 -7.78
C ARG A 10 19.64 -11.41 -8.92
N THR A 11 19.32 -10.25 -9.51
CA THR A 11 20.10 -9.65 -10.59
C THR A 11 21.23 -8.75 -10.09
N VAL A 12 20.99 -7.96 -9.03
CA VAL A 12 21.99 -7.00 -8.51
C VAL A 12 23.00 -7.64 -7.55
N GLY A 13 22.65 -8.80 -6.95
CA GLY A 13 23.52 -9.55 -6.05
C GLY A 13 23.33 -9.23 -4.58
N ASP A 14 24.19 -9.82 -3.75
CA ASP A 14 23.97 -10.04 -2.31
C ASP A 14 24.03 -8.80 -1.39
N GLY A 15 24.12 -7.59 -1.95
CA GLY A 15 24.06 -6.31 -1.24
C GLY A 15 24.97 -6.23 0.00
N ASP A 16 24.61 -5.33 0.93
CA ASP A 16 25.12 -5.37 2.30
C ASP A 16 24.14 -6.11 3.23
N GLY A 17 24.59 -6.41 4.46
CA GLY A 17 23.76 -7.10 5.45
C GLY A 17 22.47 -6.34 5.78
N ALA A 18 22.51 -5.00 5.82
CA ALA A 18 21.35 -4.18 6.13
C ALA A 18 20.26 -4.26 5.04
N THR A 19 20.66 -4.28 3.76
CA THR A 19 19.75 -4.41 2.63
C THR A 19 19.11 -5.80 2.59
N ARG A 20 19.89 -6.85 2.88
CA ARG A 20 19.38 -8.22 3.02
C ARG A 20 18.35 -8.32 4.15
N ASP A 21 18.61 -7.70 5.29
CA ASP A 21 17.67 -7.69 6.42
C ASP A 21 16.37 -6.96 6.05
N ARG A 22 16.48 -5.81 5.37
CA ARG A 22 15.31 -5.07 4.89
C ARG A 22 14.48 -5.86 3.88
N LEU A 23 15.12 -6.57 2.94
CA LEU A 23 14.43 -7.47 2.01
C LEU A 23 13.70 -8.60 2.75
N THR A 24 14.39 -9.23 3.72
CA THR A 24 13.84 -10.32 4.52
C THR A 24 12.64 -9.87 5.33
N GLN A 25 12.74 -8.73 6.02
CA GLN A 25 11.64 -8.14 6.80
C GLN A 25 10.43 -7.83 5.91
N THR A 26 10.67 -7.21 4.75
CA THR A 26 9.59 -6.88 3.81
C THR A 26 8.94 -8.14 3.22
N TRP A 27 9.71 -9.21 3.03
CA TRP A 27 9.19 -10.51 2.60
C TRP A 27 8.30 -11.15 3.65
N ILE A 28 8.72 -11.15 4.92
CA ILE A 28 7.93 -11.66 6.04
C ILE A 28 6.60 -10.90 6.12
N GLU A 29 6.64 -9.57 6.06
CA GLU A 29 5.43 -8.74 6.07
C GLU A 29 4.50 -9.06 4.90
N ALA A 30 5.04 -9.30 3.71
CA ALA A 30 4.25 -9.70 2.55
C ALA A 30 3.53 -11.04 2.75
N GLU A 31 4.18 -12.01 3.37
CA GLU A 31 3.54 -13.28 3.71
C GLU A 31 2.48 -13.13 4.80
N VAL A 32 2.72 -12.29 5.81
CA VAL A 32 1.71 -11.97 6.84
C VAL A 32 0.46 -11.34 6.22
N VAL A 33 0.65 -10.36 5.31
CA VAL A 33 -0.46 -9.73 4.58
C VAL A 33 -1.19 -10.77 3.71
N ARG A 34 -0.46 -11.60 2.96
CA ARG A 34 -1.03 -12.65 2.11
C ARG A 34 -1.89 -13.62 2.90
N LEU A 35 -1.36 -14.15 4.02
CA LEU A 35 -2.09 -15.08 4.90
C LEU A 35 -3.30 -14.40 5.54
N THR A 36 -3.18 -13.13 5.94
CA THR A 36 -4.30 -12.35 6.47
C THR A 36 -5.41 -12.17 5.43
N THR A 37 -5.06 -11.89 4.18
CA THR A 37 -6.03 -11.81 3.07
C THR A 37 -6.71 -13.15 2.83
N VAL A 38 -5.97 -14.27 2.84
CA VAL A 38 -6.55 -15.63 2.68
C VAL A 38 -7.54 -15.93 3.81
N ARG A 39 -7.17 -15.65 5.06
CA ARG A 39 -8.06 -15.81 6.21
C ARG A 39 -9.32 -14.95 6.07
N ALA A 40 -9.17 -13.68 5.68
CA ALA A 40 -10.30 -12.80 5.44
C ALA A 40 -11.22 -13.32 4.33
N GLN A 41 -10.66 -13.90 3.25
CA GLN A 41 -11.42 -14.54 2.17
C GLN A 41 -12.27 -15.71 2.65
N GLN A 42 -11.73 -16.56 3.52
CA GLN A 42 -12.45 -17.70 4.07
C GLN A 42 -13.60 -17.28 4.99
N SER A 43 -13.45 -16.14 5.67
CA SER A 43 -14.48 -15.61 6.58
C SER A 43 -15.60 -14.80 5.88
N ARG A 44 -15.57 -14.61 4.55
CA ARG A 44 -16.56 -13.76 3.83
C ARG A 44 -18.00 -14.29 3.78
N ASN A 45 -18.26 -15.47 4.35
CA ASN A 45 -19.58 -16.11 4.31
C ASN A 45 -20.64 -15.49 5.26
N SER A 46 -20.31 -14.41 6.00
CA SER A 46 -21.18 -13.80 7.03
C SER A 46 -21.91 -12.51 6.61
N GLY A 47 -21.80 -12.08 5.35
CA GLY A 47 -22.71 -11.10 4.74
C GLY A 47 -22.58 -9.63 5.17
N THR A 48 -21.63 -9.28 6.04
CA THR A 48 -21.39 -7.87 6.42
C THR A 48 -19.94 -7.47 6.12
N PRO A 49 -19.70 -6.36 5.38
CA PRO A 49 -18.36 -5.81 5.21
C PRO A 49 -17.75 -5.48 6.58
N CYS A 50 -16.70 -6.19 6.95
CA CYS A 50 -16.04 -6.06 8.25
C CYS A 50 -15.16 -4.79 8.25
N PRO A 51 -15.21 -3.94 9.29
CA PRO A 51 -14.24 -2.85 9.50
C PRO A 51 -12.76 -3.29 9.39
N GLU A 52 -12.48 -4.58 9.59
CA GLU A 52 -11.20 -5.26 9.47
C GLU A 52 -10.67 -5.27 8.03
N GLU A 53 -11.51 -5.12 7.01
CA GLU A 53 -11.06 -4.98 5.62
C GLU A 53 -10.26 -3.67 5.43
N SER A 54 -10.63 -2.61 6.16
CA SER A 54 -9.86 -1.35 6.21
C SER A 54 -8.45 -1.56 6.76
N VAL A 55 -8.31 -2.46 7.74
CA VAL A 55 -7.01 -2.84 8.31
C VAL A 55 -6.16 -3.59 7.28
N GLY A 56 -6.78 -4.55 6.57
CA GLY A 56 -6.13 -5.29 5.49
C GLY A 56 -5.65 -4.36 4.38
N LYS A 57 -6.47 -3.37 4.00
CA LYS A 57 -6.10 -2.36 3.01
C LYS A 57 -4.91 -1.53 3.48
N LEU A 58 -4.97 -0.95 4.69
CA LEU A 58 -3.90 -0.15 5.26
C LEU A 58 -2.56 -0.90 5.28
N ALA A 59 -2.58 -2.14 5.75
CA ALA A 59 -1.39 -2.99 5.78
C ALA A 59 -0.83 -3.25 4.38
N ALA A 60 -1.70 -3.56 3.41
CA ALA A 60 -1.28 -3.86 2.04
C ALA A 60 -0.71 -2.64 1.31
N THR A 61 -1.30 -1.45 1.47
CA THR A 61 -0.84 -0.23 0.79
C THR A 61 0.46 0.31 1.38
N GLU A 62 0.62 0.27 2.70
CA GLU A 62 1.89 0.65 3.36
C GLU A 62 3.02 -0.34 3.04
N LEU A 63 2.72 -1.64 2.99
CA LEU A 63 3.68 -2.63 2.51
C LEU A 63 4.06 -2.38 1.05
N ALA A 64 3.10 -2.08 0.18
CA ALA A 64 3.38 -1.78 -1.22
C ALA A 64 4.34 -0.59 -1.37
N LYS A 65 4.18 0.47 -0.57
CA LYS A 65 5.16 1.59 -0.53
C LYS A 65 6.56 1.10 -0.17
N ARG A 66 6.69 0.36 0.93
CA ARG A 66 8.00 -0.15 1.39
C ARG A 66 8.68 -1.06 0.35
N VAL A 67 7.91 -1.95 -0.28
CA VAL A 67 8.43 -2.85 -1.33
C VAL A 67 8.90 -2.05 -2.54
N ASN A 68 8.11 -1.10 -3.03
CA ASN A 68 8.50 -0.35 -4.23
C ASN A 68 9.68 0.60 -3.94
N GLU A 69 9.77 1.15 -2.73
CA GLU A 69 10.94 1.92 -2.28
C GLU A 69 12.20 1.03 -2.25
N LEU A 70 12.10 -0.18 -1.70
CA LEU A 70 13.19 -1.15 -1.75
C LEU A 70 13.60 -1.51 -3.19
N CYS A 71 12.65 -1.66 -4.12
CA CYS A 71 12.98 -1.89 -5.53
C CYS A 71 13.81 -0.74 -6.13
N ILE A 72 13.45 0.51 -5.84
CA ILE A 72 14.22 1.67 -6.31
C ILE A 72 15.61 1.69 -5.67
N ASP A 73 15.70 1.46 -4.37
CA ASP A 73 16.98 1.46 -3.64
C ASP A 73 17.93 0.36 -4.16
N LEU A 74 17.40 -0.83 -4.44
CA LEU A 74 18.18 -1.94 -5.00
C LEU A 74 18.70 -1.67 -6.41
N LEU A 75 17.92 -0.95 -7.23
CA LEU A 75 18.31 -0.57 -8.59
C LEU A 75 19.21 0.65 -8.63
N GLY A 76 19.30 1.43 -7.55
CA GLY A 76 20.07 2.66 -7.53
C GLY A 76 19.57 3.71 -8.54
N PRO A 77 20.46 4.52 -9.12
CA PRO A 77 20.10 5.56 -10.09
C PRO A 77 19.29 5.05 -11.29
N GLU A 78 19.56 3.82 -11.74
CA GLU A 78 18.87 3.18 -12.86
C GLU A 78 17.38 2.97 -12.58
N GLY A 79 17.00 2.81 -11.30
CA GLY A 79 15.60 2.67 -10.88
C GLY A 79 14.75 3.92 -11.12
N LEU A 80 15.38 5.08 -11.36
CA LEU A 80 14.71 6.36 -11.62
C LEU A 80 14.46 6.61 -13.12
N LEU A 81 14.98 5.74 -13.98
CA LEU A 81 14.82 5.86 -15.43
C LEU A 81 13.49 5.25 -15.88
N TYR A 82 12.89 5.89 -16.88
CA TYR A 82 11.72 5.36 -17.58
C TYR A 82 12.19 4.61 -18.83
N SER A 83 11.47 3.54 -19.21
CA SER A 83 11.74 2.80 -20.44
C SER A 83 11.57 3.65 -21.71
N THR A 84 10.71 4.67 -21.63
CA THR A 84 10.56 5.73 -22.63
C THR A 84 10.02 7.01 -21.98
N TYR A 85 10.40 8.16 -22.53
CA TYR A 85 9.92 9.49 -22.15
C TYR A 85 8.89 10.06 -23.13
N GLU A 86 8.46 9.25 -24.10
CA GLU A 86 7.40 9.64 -25.03
C GLU A 86 6.07 9.84 -24.28
N MET A 87 5.39 10.95 -24.55
CA MET A 87 4.13 11.32 -23.90
C MET A 87 2.95 10.58 -24.53
N THR A 88 2.89 9.27 -24.32
CA THR A 88 1.82 8.40 -24.81
C THR A 88 0.81 8.06 -23.71
N ARG A 89 -0.44 7.80 -24.12
CA ARG A 89 -1.43 7.21 -23.23
C ARG A 89 -1.04 5.74 -23.01
N PRO A 90 -0.87 5.26 -21.78
CA PRO A 90 -0.60 3.85 -21.54
C PRO A 90 -1.76 2.97 -22.02
N ASP A 91 -1.44 1.89 -22.74
CA ASP A 91 -2.43 0.90 -23.20
C ASP A 91 -3.00 0.07 -22.04
N SER A 92 -2.27 0.00 -20.92
CA SER A 92 -2.74 -0.61 -19.68
C SER A 92 -2.41 0.26 -18.47
N ILE A 93 -3.36 0.31 -17.53
CA ILE A 93 -3.23 1.05 -16.27
C ILE A 93 -3.27 -0.01 -15.17
N GLY A 94 -2.13 -0.36 -14.57
CA GLY A 94 -2.11 -1.36 -13.49
C GLY A 94 -0.74 -1.54 -12.84
N LEU A 95 -0.74 -2.00 -11.59
CA LEU A 95 0.47 -2.38 -10.83
C LEU A 95 1.31 -3.49 -11.50
N ALA A 96 0.74 -4.14 -12.53
CA ALA A 96 1.35 -5.20 -13.30
C ALA A 96 2.02 -4.73 -14.59
N ALA A 97 2.11 -3.42 -14.86
CA ALA A 97 3.00 -2.91 -15.91
C ALA A 97 4.42 -3.41 -15.58
N PRO A 98 5.00 -4.34 -16.38
CA PRO A 98 6.14 -5.12 -15.90
C PRO A 98 7.45 -4.33 -15.87
N ASP A 99 7.48 -3.15 -16.51
CA ASP A 99 8.72 -2.58 -17.04
C ASP A 99 9.11 -1.22 -16.43
N ASP A 100 8.43 -0.78 -15.35
CA ASP A 100 8.67 0.58 -14.83
C ASP A 100 8.57 0.66 -13.30
N ASN A 101 9.72 0.42 -12.65
CA ASN A 101 9.88 0.52 -11.20
C ASN A 101 9.55 1.94 -10.70
N GLY A 102 9.92 2.98 -11.46
CA GLY A 102 9.62 4.37 -11.14
C GLY A 102 8.12 4.64 -11.12
N ARG A 103 7.36 4.20 -12.13
CA ARG A 103 5.89 4.30 -12.13
C ARG A 103 5.27 3.52 -10.98
N ALA A 104 5.75 2.30 -10.70
CA ALA A 104 5.23 1.48 -9.60
C ALA A 104 5.45 2.15 -8.23
N PHE A 105 6.63 2.74 -8.03
CA PHE A 105 6.94 3.57 -6.85
C PHE A 105 5.97 4.73 -6.71
N LEU A 106 5.77 5.53 -7.75
CA LEU A 106 4.83 6.67 -7.71
C LEU A 106 3.38 6.22 -7.48
N ARG A 107 2.94 5.15 -8.16
CA ARG A 107 1.59 4.60 -8.00
C ARG A 107 1.32 4.11 -6.58
N SER A 108 2.34 3.55 -5.92
CA SER A 108 2.22 3.07 -4.53
C SER A 108 1.85 4.20 -3.55
N ARG A 109 2.26 5.45 -3.82
CA ARG A 109 1.89 6.63 -3.03
C ARG A 109 0.42 7.00 -3.22
N ALA A 110 -0.08 6.92 -4.45
CA ALA A 110 -1.51 7.13 -4.73
C ALA A 110 -2.41 6.10 -4.03
N ASN A 111 -1.95 4.84 -3.92
CA ASN A 111 -2.70 3.77 -3.23
C ASN A 111 -3.01 4.10 -1.75
N THR A 112 -2.18 4.91 -1.09
CA THR A 112 -2.42 5.32 0.30
C THR A 112 -3.48 6.41 0.46
N ILE A 113 -4.01 6.93 -0.65
CA ILE A 113 -5.01 8.01 -0.68
C ILE A 113 -6.33 7.48 -1.26
N GLU A 114 -6.27 6.82 -2.43
CA GLU A 114 -7.47 6.38 -3.13
C GLU A 114 -8.25 5.30 -2.37
N GLY A 115 -9.58 5.30 -2.47
CA GLY A 115 -10.45 4.34 -1.78
C GLY A 115 -10.41 4.47 -0.25
N GLY A 116 -10.03 5.63 0.28
CA GLY A 116 -9.89 5.93 1.71
C GLY A 116 -8.44 6.08 2.14
N THR A 117 -8.07 7.24 2.68
CA THR A 117 -6.69 7.53 3.04
C THR A 117 -6.22 6.65 4.19
N SER A 118 -4.90 6.53 4.34
CA SER A 118 -4.30 5.73 5.42
C SER A 118 -4.67 6.27 6.81
N GLU A 119 -4.85 7.59 6.94
CA GLU A 119 -5.35 8.27 8.13
C GLU A 119 -6.79 7.86 8.46
N ILE A 120 -7.69 7.88 7.47
CA ILE A 120 -9.07 7.45 7.67
C ILE A 120 -9.14 5.96 8.04
N MET A 121 -8.31 5.12 7.44
CA MET A 121 -8.23 3.70 7.78
C MET A 121 -7.74 3.48 9.22
N ARG A 122 -6.76 4.27 9.70
CA ARG A 122 -6.32 4.28 11.10
C ARG A 122 -7.43 4.72 12.05
N ASN A 123 -8.22 5.73 11.68
CA ASN A 123 -9.38 6.16 12.46
C ASN A 123 -10.45 5.06 12.54
N ILE A 124 -10.75 4.36 11.42
CA ILE A 124 -11.67 3.21 11.42
C ILE A 124 -11.17 2.10 12.35
N LEU A 125 -9.87 1.78 12.31
CA LEU A 125 -9.28 0.80 13.21
C LEU A 125 -9.44 1.23 14.68
N GLY A 126 -9.11 2.49 15.01
CA GLY A 126 -9.26 3.01 16.37
C GLY A 126 -10.71 2.97 16.85
N GLU A 127 -11.63 3.58 16.10
CA GLU A 127 -13.00 3.81 16.53
C GLU A 127 -13.88 2.56 16.42
N ARG A 128 -13.81 1.84 15.30
CA ARG A 128 -14.76 0.76 14.98
C ARG A 128 -14.26 -0.63 15.35
N VAL A 129 -12.94 -0.84 15.36
CA VAL A 129 -12.35 -2.14 15.72
C VAL A 129 -11.91 -2.15 17.19
N LEU A 130 -11.22 -1.09 17.64
CA LEU A 130 -10.68 -1.02 19.00
C LEU A 130 -11.60 -0.30 20.00
N GLY A 131 -12.66 0.37 19.54
CA GLY A 131 -13.59 1.10 20.39
C GLY A 131 -13.00 2.34 21.08
N LEU A 132 -11.91 2.89 20.53
CA LEU A 132 -11.30 4.11 21.03
C LEU A 132 -12.20 5.33 20.77
N PRO A 133 -12.09 6.40 21.58
CA PRO A 133 -12.75 7.66 21.29
C PRO A 133 -12.38 8.17 19.90
N GLY A 134 -13.38 8.66 19.17
CA GLY A 134 -13.15 9.23 17.86
C GLY A 134 -12.45 10.58 17.90
N ASP A 135 -11.89 10.97 16.76
CA ASP A 135 -11.28 12.27 16.60
C ASP A 135 -12.32 13.40 16.82
N VAL A 136 -11.85 14.58 17.25
CA VAL A 136 -12.72 15.73 17.54
C VAL A 136 -13.34 16.21 16.24
N ARG A 137 -14.66 16.02 16.09
CA ARG A 137 -15.43 16.45 14.92
C ARG A 137 -16.57 17.35 15.39
N ALA A 138 -16.48 18.64 15.09
CA ALA A 138 -17.51 19.62 15.45
C ALA A 138 -18.79 19.50 14.61
N ASP A 139 -18.73 18.77 13.50
CA ASP A 139 -19.74 18.69 12.45
C ASP A 139 -20.42 17.32 12.34
N LYS A 140 -20.00 16.33 13.15
CA LYS A 140 -20.43 14.92 13.03
C LYS A 140 -21.95 14.72 13.08
N ASP A 141 -22.63 15.51 13.92
CA ASP A 141 -24.07 15.43 14.16
C ASP A 141 -24.85 16.46 13.34
N LEU A 142 -24.18 17.26 12.52
CA LEU A 142 -24.81 18.26 11.67
C LEU A 142 -25.06 17.70 10.26
N PRO A 143 -26.24 17.96 9.67
CA PRO A 143 -26.44 17.78 8.24
C PRO A 143 -25.43 18.61 7.43
N TRP A 144 -25.03 18.15 6.24
CA TRP A 144 -24.06 18.86 5.38
C TRP A 144 -24.43 20.33 5.11
N SER A 145 -25.72 20.66 5.08
CA SER A 145 -26.23 22.02 4.92
C SER A 145 -25.91 22.96 6.09
N GLU A 146 -25.66 22.40 7.28
CA GLU A 146 -25.47 23.12 8.54
C GLU A 146 -24.00 23.17 8.98
N VAL A 147 -23.10 22.53 8.24
CA VAL A 147 -21.65 22.54 8.52
C VAL A 147 -21.10 23.96 8.27
N PRO A 148 -20.44 24.60 9.27
CA PRO A 148 -19.84 25.92 9.11
C PRO A 148 -18.83 25.96 7.97
N ARG A 149 -18.92 26.97 7.10
CA ARG A 149 -17.99 27.18 5.97
C ARG A 149 -17.12 28.41 6.24
N SER A 150 -15.85 28.33 5.83
CA SER A 150 -14.90 29.45 5.81
C SER A 150 -15.21 30.44 4.72
#